data_AF-A0A957QP65-F1
#
_entry.id   AF-A0A957QP65-F1
#
_cell.length_a   1.000
_cell.length_b   1.000
_cell.length_c   1.000
_cell.angle_alpha   90.00
_cell.angle_beta   90.00
_cell.angle_gamma   90.00
#
_symmetry.space_group_name_H-M   'P 1'
#
loop_
_entity.id
_entity.type
_entity.pdbx_description
1 polymer ?
#
loop_
_entity_poly.entity_id
_entity_poly.type
_entity_poly.pdbx_seq_one_letter_code
_entity_poly.pdbx_strand_id
1 'polypeptide(L)'
;MLRDRFTKGLAAISLVFSFLALVACQPEATVEVTREIEVEVTREQLVEVEVTREVEIVREVEVTRGVETEPVNTVATVRTLAEKMANAMSAAPTPIASDATLLDYPKEWPGNWPETVAPELLELRAGSNGWTCIVDRPDTPGNDPMCLNDVYLEVLLSQYKLVDAPSSGIGFGYMLQGGGPVGSPPHMMVFVPESNASFDTYGTEPGPFPWIMFPETSQQHLMVLVTTPADAVAIDEDKIANAMSAGPEPIAAEATLLDYPEEWPGNWPEAVAPELLELRAGSNGWTCIVDRPDTP
;
A
#
# COMPACT_ATOMS: atom_id res chain seq x y z
N MET A 1 -40.06 56.03 48.43
CA MET A 1 -38.80 55.52 49.04
C MET A 1 -37.70 55.74 48.00
N LEU A 2 -37.02 56.89 48.04
CA LEU A 2 -35.72 57.12 48.72
C LEU A 2 -34.61 56.20 48.18
N ARG A 3 -33.61 56.75 47.45
CA ARG A 3 -32.27 57.21 47.92
C ARG A 3 -31.42 56.02 48.37
N ASP A 4 -30.22 55.75 47.85
CA ASP A 4 -28.97 56.52 47.79
C ASP A 4 -27.97 55.75 46.88
N ARG A 5 -27.15 56.30 45.97
CA ARG A 5 -25.93 57.16 46.09
C ARG A 5 -24.87 56.64 47.08
N PHE A 6 -23.62 56.52 46.63
CA PHE A 6 -22.42 57.24 47.11
C PHE A 6 -21.16 56.65 46.40
N THR A 7 -20.55 57.38 45.45
CA THR A 7 -19.24 58.10 45.53
C THR A 7 -18.00 57.19 45.51
N LYS A 8 -16.93 57.45 44.75
CA LYS A 8 -16.04 58.64 44.66
C LYS A 8 -15.39 58.62 43.25
N GLY A 9 -14.94 59.69 42.60
CA GLY A 9 -14.60 61.05 43.00
C GLY A 9 -13.22 61.43 42.42
N LEU A 10 -13.22 62.41 41.49
CA LEU A 10 -12.17 63.40 41.13
C LEU A 10 -10.89 62.94 40.40
N ALA A 11 -10.63 63.41 39.15
CA ALA A 11 -9.98 64.69 38.73
C ALA A 11 -8.51 64.44 38.35
N ALA A 12 -7.82 65.04 37.37
CA ALA A 12 -8.04 66.22 36.53
C ALA A 12 -6.91 66.30 35.44
N ILE A 13 -7.17 67.03 34.34
CA ILE A 13 -6.27 68.01 33.66
C ILE A 13 -5.00 67.45 32.94
N SER A 14 -4.99 67.33 31.61
CA SER A 14 -4.64 68.36 30.58
C SER A 14 -3.14 68.72 30.51
N LEU A 15 -2.47 68.42 29.38
CA LEU A 15 -1.70 69.40 28.58
C LEU A 15 -1.01 68.76 27.36
N VAL A 16 -1.25 69.39 26.21
CA VAL A 16 -0.53 69.25 24.94
C VAL A 16 0.73 70.11 25.00
N PHE A 17 1.86 69.62 24.48
CA PHE A 17 2.94 70.47 23.98
C PHE A 17 3.63 69.84 22.77
N SER A 18 3.60 70.59 21.65
CA SER A 18 4.38 70.40 20.43
C SER A 18 5.88 70.61 20.65
N PHE A 19 6.74 69.91 19.90
CA PHE A 19 7.61 70.48 18.83
C PHE A 19 8.66 69.46 18.31
N LEU A 20 8.74 69.37 16.98
CA LEU A 20 9.90 69.13 16.09
C LEU A 20 10.92 68.01 16.38
N ALA A 21 11.08 67.08 15.42
CA ALA A 21 12.27 66.99 14.54
C ALA A 21 12.05 65.98 13.40
N LEU A 22 12.45 66.37 12.19
CA LEU A 22 12.54 65.55 10.97
C LEU A 22 13.59 64.42 11.12
N VAL A 23 13.39 63.30 10.40
CA VAL A 23 14.34 62.49 9.59
C VAL A 23 13.59 61.19 9.23
N ALA A 24 12.95 61.08 8.06
CA ALA A 24 13.50 60.58 6.78
C ALA A 24 13.97 59.10 6.79
N CYS A 25 13.21 58.25 6.08
CA CYS A 25 13.60 57.08 5.28
C CYS A 25 14.63 56.07 5.85
N GLN A 26 14.16 54.87 6.24
CA GLN A 26 14.94 53.61 6.22
C GLN A 26 14.00 52.47 5.80
N PRO A 27 14.28 51.72 4.71
CA PRO A 27 13.70 50.40 4.46
C PRO A 27 14.48 49.32 5.21
N GLU A 28 13.79 48.33 5.77
CA GLU A 28 14.40 47.14 6.36
C GLU A 28 15.09 46.31 5.28
N ALA A 29 16.39 46.09 5.47
CA ALA A 29 17.25 45.31 4.59
C ALA A 29 17.08 43.81 4.85
N THR A 30 16.87 43.05 3.77
CA THR A 30 17.01 41.61 3.67
C THR A 30 18.46 41.19 3.93
N VAL A 31 18.67 40.24 4.85
CA VAL A 31 19.98 39.62 5.08
C VAL A 31 20.11 38.42 4.15
N GLU A 32 20.76 38.61 3.01
CA GLU A 32 21.30 37.53 2.18
C GLU A 32 22.71 37.18 2.69
N VAL A 33 22.93 35.92 3.05
CA VAL A 33 24.27 35.41 3.38
C VAL A 33 24.82 34.70 2.15
N THR A 34 25.51 35.44 1.30
CA THR A 34 26.39 34.90 0.25
C THR A 34 27.74 34.58 0.90
N ARG A 35 28.16 33.31 0.84
CA ARG A 35 29.54 32.93 1.17
C ARG A 35 30.34 32.79 -0.13
N GLU A 36 31.30 33.69 -0.31
CA GLU A 36 32.37 33.58 -1.31
C GLU A 36 33.31 32.44 -0.92
N ILE A 37 33.62 31.54 -1.86
CA ILE A 37 34.70 30.58 -1.76
C ILE A 37 35.76 31.04 -2.76
N GLU A 38 36.85 31.62 -2.26
CA GLU A 38 38.04 31.90 -3.06
C GLU A 38 38.73 30.57 -3.42
N VAL A 39 38.88 30.31 -4.72
CA VAL A 39 39.65 29.18 -5.23
C VAL A 39 40.87 29.73 -5.95
N GLU A 40 42.03 29.56 -5.34
CA GLU A 40 43.33 29.97 -5.91
C GLU A 40 43.83 28.87 -6.87
N VAL A 41 43.81 29.15 -8.17
CA VAL A 41 44.22 28.21 -9.23
C VAL A 41 45.71 28.37 -9.51
N THR A 42 46.52 27.37 -9.13
CA THR A 42 47.95 27.34 -9.47
C THR A 42 48.23 26.34 -10.60
N ARG A 43 48.29 26.88 -11.82
CA ARG A 43 48.95 26.35 -13.04
C ARG A 43 48.13 25.39 -13.93
N GLU A 44 47.86 25.85 -15.16
CA GLU A 44 47.36 25.05 -16.29
C GLU A 44 48.49 24.24 -16.92
N GLN A 45 48.24 22.97 -17.24
CA GLN A 45 49.09 22.18 -18.13
C GLN A 45 48.24 21.61 -19.27
N LEU A 46 48.43 22.19 -20.46
CA LEU A 46 47.80 21.76 -21.71
C LEU A 46 48.49 20.48 -22.21
N VAL A 47 47.75 19.39 -22.34
CA VAL A 47 48.16 18.22 -23.13
C VAL A 47 47.22 18.12 -24.32
N GLU A 48 47.77 18.35 -25.50
CA GLU A 48 47.10 18.20 -26.78
C GLU A 48 46.98 16.69 -27.10
N VAL A 49 45.75 16.17 -27.19
CA VAL A 49 45.49 14.81 -27.67
C VAL A 49 44.38 14.86 -28.71
N GLU A 50 44.67 14.33 -29.90
CA GLU A 50 43.80 14.33 -31.07
C GLU A 50 42.43 13.68 -30.83
N VAL A 51 41.46 14.29 -31.49
CA VAL A 51 40.01 14.16 -31.42
C VAL A 51 39.49 12.74 -31.68
N THR A 52 38.70 12.19 -30.75
CA THR A 52 37.37 11.63 -31.02
C THR A 52 36.57 11.32 -29.73
N ARG A 53 35.60 12.21 -29.46
CA ARG A 53 34.34 12.04 -28.69
C ARG A 53 34.38 11.82 -27.16
N GLU A 54 33.61 12.71 -26.51
CA GLU A 54 33.12 12.79 -25.12
C GLU A 54 34.16 13.04 -24.01
N VAL A 55 34.20 14.31 -23.57
CA VAL A 55 34.99 14.79 -22.43
C VAL A 55 34.20 14.55 -21.15
N GLU A 56 34.55 13.50 -20.43
CA GLU A 56 34.14 13.31 -19.04
C GLU A 56 35.14 14.05 -18.13
N ILE A 57 34.66 15.04 -17.38
CA ILE A 57 35.49 15.83 -16.46
C ILE A 57 35.68 15.00 -15.18
N VAL A 58 36.74 14.19 -15.14
CA VAL A 58 37.17 13.48 -13.94
C VAL A 58 38.01 14.44 -13.09
N ARG A 59 37.49 14.84 -11.92
CA ARG A 59 38.24 15.57 -10.90
C ARG A 59 38.86 14.54 -9.96
N GLU A 60 40.16 14.28 -10.08
CA GLU A 60 40.90 13.56 -9.04
C GLU A 60 41.20 14.52 -7.88
N VAL A 61 40.60 14.25 -6.71
CA VAL A 61 40.92 14.90 -5.44
C VAL A 61 41.61 13.86 -4.57
N GLU A 62 42.92 13.97 -4.40
CA GLU A 62 43.66 13.17 -3.42
C GLU A 62 43.39 13.71 -2.01
N VAL A 63 42.59 12.98 -1.21
CA VAL A 63 42.34 13.29 0.20
C VAL A 63 43.26 12.43 1.08
N THR A 64 44.25 13.07 1.71
CA THR A 64 45.05 12.45 2.78
C THR A 64 44.26 12.38 4.08
N ARG A 65 43.68 11.20 4.34
CA ARG A 65 43.35 10.56 5.63
C ARG A 65 43.24 11.47 6.87
N GLY A 66 42.00 11.82 7.22
CA GLY A 66 41.55 12.04 8.60
C GLY A 66 40.36 11.10 8.85
N VAL A 67 40.45 10.25 9.87
CA VAL A 67 39.37 9.32 10.24
C VAL A 67 38.30 10.12 11.00
N GLU A 68 37.27 10.56 10.28
CA GLU A 68 35.97 10.86 10.84
C GLU A 68 34.94 10.11 9.98
N THR A 69 34.26 9.15 10.60
CA THR A 69 33.22 8.34 9.96
C THR A 69 31.95 9.17 9.84
N GLU A 70 31.80 9.86 8.71
CA GLU A 70 30.53 10.45 8.32
C GLU A 70 29.55 9.35 7.88
N PRO A 71 28.25 9.44 8.24
CA PRO A 71 27.28 8.41 7.92
C PRO A 71 27.06 8.36 6.41
N VAL A 72 27.03 7.14 5.86
CA VAL A 72 26.57 6.88 4.49
C VAL A 72 25.11 7.34 4.41
N ASN A 73 24.89 8.51 3.81
CA ASN A 73 23.56 8.92 3.37
C ASN A 73 23.14 7.98 2.24
N THR A 74 22.40 6.94 2.59
CA THR A 74 21.65 6.13 1.65
C THR A 74 20.61 7.04 1.00
N VAL A 75 20.90 7.57 -0.19
CA VAL A 75 19.87 8.22 -1.01
C VAL A 75 18.89 7.11 -1.39
N ALA A 76 17.74 7.07 -0.72
CA ALA A 76 16.64 6.21 -1.11
C ALA A 76 16.34 6.50 -2.59
N THR A 77 16.58 5.53 -3.45
CA THR A 77 16.30 5.65 -4.88
C THR A 77 14.80 5.83 -5.05
N VAL A 78 14.38 7.02 -5.47
CA VAL A 78 12.98 7.32 -5.79
C VAL A 78 12.57 6.44 -6.97
N ARG A 79 11.55 5.59 -6.79
CA ARG A 79 11.00 4.75 -7.86
C ARG A 79 10.57 5.64 -9.04
N THR A 80 10.95 5.25 -10.24
CA THR A 80 10.45 5.83 -11.50
C THR A 80 8.96 5.59 -11.66
N LEU A 81 8.29 6.35 -12.55
CA LEU A 81 6.87 6.13 -12.87
C LEU A 81 6.60 4.69 -13.32
N ALA A 82 7.45 4.13 -14.18
CA ALA A 82 7.30 2.76 -14.66
C ALA A 82 7.40 1.73 -13.53
N GLU A 83 8.34 1.92 -12.59
CA GLU A 83 8.48 1.04 -11.42
C GLU A 83 7.28 1.15 -10.48
N LYS A 84 6.74 2.36 -10.28
CA LYS A 84 5.52 2.57 -9.51
C LYS A 84 4.32 1.86 -10.15
N MET A 85 4.13 2.04 -11.45
CA MET A 85 3.04 1.37 -12.17
C MET A 85 3.18 -0.16 -12.12
N ALA A 86 4.38 -0.69 -12.32
CA ALA A 86 4.65 -2.12 -12.21
C ALA A 86 4.35 -2.65 -10.79
N ASN A 87 4.73 -1.88 -9.77
CA ASN A 87 4.45 -2.20 -8.39
C ASN A 87 2.94 -2.22 -8.08
N ALA A 88 2.18 -1.20 -8.46
CA ALA A 88 0.72 -1.21 -8.32
C ALA A 88 0.08 -2.40 -9.04
N MET A 89 0.49 -2.69 -10.29
CA MET A 89 -0.05 -3.81 -11.05
C MET A 89 0.30 -5.18 -10.45
N SER A 90 1.34 -5.29 -9.62
CA SER A 90 1.72 -6.54 -8.96
C SER A 90 0.78 -6.95 -7.82
N ALA A 91 -0.14 -6.07 -7.42
CA ALA A 91 -1.10 -6.31 -6.35
C ALA A 91 -2.19 -7.33 -6.68
N ALA A 92 -2.47 -7.58 -7.97
CA ALA A 92 -3.64 -8.34 -8.43
C ALA A 92 -3.35 -9.19 -9.68
N PRO A 93 -4.25 -10.13 -10.05
CA PRO A 93 -4.11 -10.90 -11.29
C PRO A 93 -4.04 -9.98 -12.50
N THR A 94 -3.23 -10.36 -13.50
CA THR A 94 -3.02 -9.56 -14.71
C THR A 94 -4.32 -9.11 -15.41
N PRO A 95 -5.37 -9.94 -15.55
CA PRO A 95 -6.63 -9.50 -16.16
C PRO A 95 -7.35 -8.37 -15.41
N ILE A 96 -7.07 -8.21 -14.11
CA ILE A 96 -7.62 -7.12 -13.28
C ILE A 96 -6.67 -5.91 -13.34
N ALA A 97 -5.39 -6.12 -13.04
CA ALA A 97 -4.42 -5.03 -12.91
C ALA A 97 -4.14 -4.28 -14.23
N SER A 98 -4.22 -4.96 -15.37
CA SER A 98 -3.87 -4.37 -16.67
C SER A 98 -4.77 -3.19 -17.06
N ASP A 99 -6.06 -3.25 -16.73
CA ASP A 99 -7.06 -2.22 -17.05
C ASP A 99 -7.53 -1.42 -15.82
N ALA A 100 -6.90 -1.62 -14.65
CA ALA A 100 -7.22 -0.91 -13.42
C ALA A 100 -6.70 0.54 -13.41
N THR A 101 -7.36 1.40 -12.65
CA THR A 101 -6.80 2.72 -12.29
C THR A 101 -5.58 2.48 -11.42
N LEU A 102 -4.49 3.21 -11.65
CA LEU A 102 -3.26 3.10 -10.86
C LEU A 102 -3.07 4.37 -10.05
N LEU A 103 -2.94 4.24 -8.73
CA LEU A 103 -2.74 5.35 -7.80
C LEU A 103 -1.44 5.23 -7.03
N ASP A 104 -0.88 6.38 -6.66
CA ASP A 104 0.32 6.55 -5.86
C ASP A 104 0.03 7.37 -4.60
N TYR A 105 0.85 7.18 -3.57
CA TYR A 105 0.78 8.00 -2.38
C TYR A 105 1.47 9.35 -2.60
N PRO A 106 0.90 10.46 -2.10
CA PRO A 106 1.59 11.75 -2.12
C PRO A 106 2.86 11.68 -1.27
N LYS A 107 3.83 12.55 -1.58
CA LYS A 107 5.12 12.59 -0.85
C LYS A 107 4.92 12.84 0.65
N GLU A 108 3.98 13.71 1.00
CA GLU A 108 3.59 14.03 2.36
C GLU A 108 2.48 13.09 2.88
N TRP A 109 2.65 11.78 2.69
CA TRP A 109 1.72 10.78 3.22
C TRP A 109 1.78 10.75 4.77
N PRO A 110 0.65 10.93 5.48
CA PRO A 110 0.64 11.00 6.94
C PRO A 110 0.80 9.62 7.62
N GLY A 111 0.93 8.55 6.84
CA GLY A 111 0.97 7.19 7.32
C GLY A 111 -0.42 6.59 7.54
N ASN A 112 -0.46 5.50 8.30
CA ASN A 112 -1.70 4.75 8.54
C ASN A 112 -2.68 5.49 9.46
N TRP A 113 -3.97 5.41 9.11
CA TRP A 113 -5.09 5.88 9.95
C TRP A 113 -4.93 7.32 10.47
N PRO A 114 -4.79 8.31 9.57
CA PRO A 114 -4.50 9.67 10.00
C PRO A 114 -5.64 10.26 10.83
N GLU A 115 -5.29 10.97 11.90
CA GLU A 115 -6.26 11.70 12.73
C GLU A 115 -6.93 12.85 11.96
N THR A 116 -6.27 13.34 10.92
CA THR A 116 -6.74 14.40 10.03
C THR A 116 -6.98 13.86 8.62
N VAL A 117 -7.60 14.67 7.76
CA VAL A 117 -7.86 14.28 6.36
C VAL A 117 -6.53 14.08 5.65
N ALA A 118 -6.34 12.91 5.03
CA ALA A 118 -5.15 12.65 4.22
C ALA A 118 -5.16 13.50 2.95
N PRO A 119 -4.01 13.77 2.31
CA PRO A 119 -4.00 14.29 0.96
C PRO A 119 -4.55 13.23 -0.02
N GLU A 120 -5.12 13.68 -1.13
CA GLU A 120 -5.61 12.79 -2.19
C GLU A 120 -4.48 11.92 -2.76
N LEU A 121 -4.83 10.70 -3.17
CA LEU A 121 -3.94 9.82 -3.89
C LEU A 121 -3.68 10.37 -5.30
N LEU A 122 -2.47 10.14 -5.82
CA LEU A 122 -2.04 10.66 -7.11
C LEU A 122 -2.33 9.64 -8.21
N GLU A 123 -3.11 10.03 -9.22
CA GLU A 123 -3.35 9.15 -10.36
C GLU A 123 -2.08 9.02 -11.23
N LEU A 124 -1.63 7.78 -11.41
CA LEU A 124 -0.56 7.42 -12.35
C LEU A 124 -1.12 7.07 -13.74
N ARG A 125 -2.32 6.45 -13.76
CA ARG A 125 -3.02 6.00 -14.97
C ARG A 125 -4.51 5.79 -14.68
N ALA A 126 -5.38 6.32 -15.53
CA ALA A 126 -6.81 6.00 -15.52
C ALA A 126 -7.08 4.54 -15.96
N GLY A 127 -8.03 3.87 -15.32
CA GLY A 127 -8.50 2.53 -15.67
C GLY A 127 -9.88 2.52 -16.35
N SER A 128 -10.37 1.32 -16.66
CA SER A 128 -11.65 1.10 -17.34
C SER A 128 -12.46 -0.10 -16.83
N ASN A 129 -12.04 -0.77 -15.76
CA ASN A 129 -12.66 -2.03 -15.30
C ASN A 129 -13.27 -1.98 -13.89
N GLY A 130 -13.36 -0.82 -13.24
CA GLY A 130 -13.91 -0.68 -11.88
C GLY A 130 -12.99 -1.22 -10.76
N TRP A 131 -11.70 -1.38 -11.07
CA TRP A 131 -10.65 -1.70 -10.11
C TRP A 131 -9.62 -0.59 -10.03
N THR A 132 -9.06 -0.42 -8.84
CA THR A 132 -8.01 0.55 -8.54
C THR A 132 -6.87 -0.15 -7.82
N CYS A 133 -5.68 -0.16 -8.43
CA CYS A 133 -4.47 -0.66 -7.79
C CYS A 133 -3.61 0.51 -7.28
N ILE A 134 -3.19 0.42 -6.03
CA ILE A 134 -2.42 1.41 -5.32
C ILE A 134 -1.02 0.83 -5.11
N VAL A 135 0.01 1.64 -5.34
CA VAL A 135 1.39 1.24 -5.07
C VAL A 135 1.60 0.84 -3.61
N ASP A 136 2.72 0.19 -3.37
CA ASP A 136 3.33 -0.09 -2.08
C ASP A 136 3.42 1.17 -1.23
N ARG A 137 3.01 1.02 0.04
CA ARG A 137 2.93 2.10 0.99
C ARG A 137 4.31 2.57 1.41
N PRO A 138 4.55 3.89 1.49
CA PRO A 138 5.84 4.41 1.88
C PRO A 138 6.17 4.21 3.37
N ASP A 139 5.18 3.90 4.21
CA ASP A 139 5.31 3.82 5.67
C ASP A 139 5.38 2.38 6.22
N THR A 140 5.43 1.36 5.36
CA THR A 140 5.57 -0.04 5.77
C THR A 140 6.90 -0.63 5.29
N PRO A 141 7.49 -1.60 6.04
CA PRO A 141 8.77 -2.20 5.66
C PRO A 141 8.66 -3.29 4.57
N GLY A 142 7.44 -3.67 4.17
CA GLY A 142 7.17 -4.72 3.19
C GLY A 142 6.90 -4.14 1.79
N ASN A 143 6.65 -5.03 0.82
CA ASN A 143 6.07 -4.64 -0.46
C ASN A 143 4.56 -4.94 -0.41
N ASP A 144 3.73 -3.92 -0.17
CA ASP A 144 2.31 -4.07 0.13
C ASP A 144 1.34 -3.34 -0.83
N PRO A 145 1.57 -3.37 -2.16
CA PRO A 145 0.62 -2.81 -3.10
C PRO A 145 -0.71 -3.58 -3.00
N MET A 146 -1.81 -2.85 -3.14
CA MET A 146 -3.16 -3.40 -3.04
C MET A 146 -3.99 -3.04 -4.26
N CYS A 147 -4.93 -3.90 -4.64
CA CYS A 147 -5.90 -3.59 -5.68
C CYS A 147 -7.32 -3.86 -5.22
N LEU A 148 -8.18 -2.86 -5.32
CA LEU A 148 -9.51 -2.85 -4.73
C LEU A 148 -10.55 -2.62 -5.82
N ASN A 149 -11.69 -3.30 -5.72
CA ASN A 149 -12.86 -2.89 -6.48
C ASN A 149 -13.44 -1.59 -5.90
N ASP A 150 -14.31 -0.91 -6.66
CA ASP A 150 -14.88 0.38 -6.25
C ASP A 150 -15.50 0.37 -4.84
N VAL A 151 -16.20 -0.72 -4.47
CA VAL A 151 -16.82 -0.88 -3.15
C VAL A 151 -15.78 -0.85 -2.03
N TYR A 152 -14.69 -1.62 -2.17
CA TYR A 152 -13.66 -1.65 -1.13
C TYR A 152 -12.78 -0.39 -1.20
N LEU A 153 -12.60 0.21 -2.38
CA LEU A 153 -11.91 1.50 -2.48
C LEU A 153 -12.61 2.57 -1.63
N GLU A 154 -13.94 2.68 -1.68
CA GLU A 154 -14.69 3.63 -0.84
C GLU A 154 -14.47 3.38 0.66
N VAL A 155 -14.42 2.11 1.07
CA VAL A 155 -14.10 1.74 2.47
C VAL A 155 -12.70 2.23 2.83
N LEU A 156 -11.69 1.97 2.00
CA LEU A 156 -10.32 2.43 2.23
C LEU A 156 -10.26 3.96 2.31
N LEU A 157 -10.85 4.66 1.35
CA LEU A 157 -10.84 6.13 1.29
C LEU A 157 -11.57 6.76 2.49
N SER A 158 -12.59 6.10 3.04
CA SER A 158 -13.29 6.57 4.24
C SER A 158 -12.37 6.61 5.46
N GLN A 159 -11.45 5.65 5.54
CA GLN A 159 -10.47 5.57 6.61
C GLN A 159 -9.41 6.68 6.52
N TYR A 160 -9.23 7.26 5.32
CA TYR A 160 -8.41 8.44 5.09
C TYR A 160 -9.21 9.75 5.19
N LYS A 161 -10.51 9.66 5.53
CA LYS A 161 -11.47 10.78 5.56
C LYS A 161 -11.59 11.51 4.21
N LEU A 162 -11.34 10.79 3.12
CA LEU A 162 -11.50 11.28 1.75
C LEU A 162 -12.93 11.07 1.23
N VAL A 163 -13.72 10.23 1.90
CA VAL A 163 -15.16 10.08 1.70
C VAL A 163 -15.89 10.00 3.05
N ASP A 164 -17.10 10.56 3.13
CA ASP A 164 -17.86 10.69 4.39
C ASP A 164 -18.53 9.39 4.84
N ALA A 165 -18.95 8.55 3.90
CA ALA A 165 -19.61 7.28 4.17
C ALA A 165 -19.03 6.18 3.27
N PRO A 166 -18.55 5.05 3.84
CA PRO A 166 -18.09 3.94 3.04
C PRO A 166 -19.28 3.22 2.37
N SER A 167 -18.96 2.42 1.36
CA SER A 167 -19.93 1.54 0.72
C SER A 167 -20.58 0.56 1.70
N SER A 168 -21.83 0.19 1.44
CA SER A 168 -22.56 -0.88 2.16
C SER A 168 -22.61 -2.20 1.38
N GLY A 169 -21.89 -2.29 0.26
CA GLY A 169 -21.76 -3.51 -0.53
C GLY A 169 -20.68 -4.46 -0.01
N ILE A 170 -20.57 -5.62 -0.68
CA ILE A 170 -19.43 -6.53 -0.49
C ILE A 170 -18.26 -6.03 -1.34
N GLY A 171 -17.14 -5.77 -0.69
CA GLY A 171 -15.91 -5.29 -1.31
C GLY A 171 -14.90 -6.42 -1.51
N PHE A 172 -14.11 -6.33 -2.57
CA PHE A 172 -13.04 -7.29 -2.88
C PHE A 172 -11.72 -6.55 -3.08
N GLY A 173 -10.66 -7.13 -2.55
CA GLY A 173 -9.32 -6.61 -2.64
C GLY A 173 -8.28 -7.72 -2.82
N TYR A 174 -7.17 -7.39 -3.46
CA TYR A 174 -6.00 -8.25 -3.60
C TYR A 174 -4.76 -7.58 -3.03
N MET A 175 -3.92 -8.37 -2.36
CA MET A 175 -2.55 -8.01 -1.98
C MET A 175 -1.64 -9.20 -2.33
N LEU A 176 -1.43 -9.44 -3.63
CA LEU A 176 -0.71 -10.62 -4.12
C LEU A 176 0.80 -10.61 -3.82
N GLN A 177 1.35 -9.46 -3.43
CA GLN A 177 2.71 -9.36 -2.91
C GLN A 177 2.80 -9.65 -1.41
N GLY A 178 1.64 -9.85 -0.75
CA GLY A 178 1.53 -9.90 0.69
C GLY A 178 1.71 -8.51 1.29
N GLY A 179 2.40 -8.45 2.42
CA GLY A 179 2.68 -7.19 3.11
C GLY A 179 1.53 -6.75 4.02
N GLY A 180 1.40 -5.44 4.23
CA GLY A 180 0.50 -4.84 5.21
C GLY A 180 1.17 -4.66 6.59
N PRO A 181 0.49 -4.03 7.55
CA PRO A 181 1.07 -3.68 8.86
C PRO A 181 1.55 -4.90 9.68
N VAL A 182 1.12 -6.10 9.31
CA VAL A 182 1.41 -7.36 10.01
C VAL A 182 2.25 -8.36 9.19
N GLY A 183 2.72 -7.98 7.99
CA GLY A 183 3.57 -8.86 7.16
C GLY A 183 2.86 -10.12 6.68
N SER A 184 1.64 -9.97 6.13
CA SER A 184 0.83 -11.11 5.67
C SER A 184 1.38 -11.74 4.38
N PRO A 185 1.22 -13.06 4.18
CA PRO A 185 1.46 -13.70 2.88
C PRO A 185 0.46 -13.22 1.81
N PRO A 186 0.62 -13.57 0.52
CA PRO A 186 -0.35 -13.22 -0.53
C PRO A 186 -1.78 -13.60 -0.16
N HIS A 187 -2.70 -12.64 -0.28
CA HIS A 187 -4.09 -12.84 0.13
C HIS A 187 -5.07 -12.01 -0.69
N MET A 188 -6.33 -12.42 -0.65
CA MET A 188 -7.48 -11.59 -0.95
C MET A 188 -8.06 -11.04 0.34
N MET A 189 -8.63 -9.85 0.24
CA MET A 189 -9.43 -9.21 1.28
C MET A 189 -10.88 -9.19 0.82
N VAL A 190 -11.79 -9.66 1.66
CA VAL A 190 -13.24 -9.54 1.42
C VAL A 190 -13.83 -8.66 2.50
N PHE A 191 -14.28 -7.47 2.11
CA PHE A 191 -15.00 -6.58 2.99
C PHE A 191 -16.49 -6.92 2.95
N VAL A 192 -17.09 -6.98 4.13
CA VAL A 192 -18.54 -7.08 4.29
C VAL A 192 -18.93 -6.10 5.38
N PRO A 193 -20.00 -5.30 5.20
CA PRO A 193 -20.45 -4.38 6.22
C PRO A 193 -20.76 -5.11 7.54
N GLU A 194 -20.61 -4.41 8.65
CA GLU A 194 -20.95 -4.92 9.98
C GLU A 194 -22.38 -5.50 10.00
N SER A 195 -22.60 -6.57 10.76
CA SER A 195 -23.85 -7.37 10.90
C SER A 195 -24.09 -8.56 9.97
N ASN A 196 -23.12 -8.96 9.13
CA ASN A 196 -23.26 -10.23 8.42
C ASN A 196 -22.91 -11.41 9.33
N ALA A 197 -23.92 -12.10 9.86
CA ALA A 197 -23.77 -13.30 10.68
C ALA A 197 -22.93 -14.43 10.03
N SER A 198 -22.76 -14.40 8.70
CA SER A 198 -21.86 -15.34 8.01
C SER A 198 -20.38 -15.06 8.30
N PHE A 199 -20.00 -13.81 8.58
CA PHE A 199 -18.62 -13.44 8.92
C PHE A 199 -18.22 -13.88 10.32
N ASP A 200 -19.18 -13.93 11.26
CA ASP A 200 -18.97 -14.37 12.64
C ASP A 200 -18.61 -15.86 12.75
N THR A 201 -18.66 -16.60 11.65
CA THR A 201 -18.27 -18.02 11.60
C THR A 201 -16.76 -18.24 11.49
N TYR A 202 -15.99 -17.20 11.20
CA TYR A 202 -14.53 -17.27 11.05
C TYR A 202 -13.81 -16.84 12.33
N GLY A 203 -12.64 -17.44 12.59
CA GLY A 203 -11.77 -17.04 13.70
C GLY A 203 -11.06 -15.72 13.43
N THR A 204 -10.46 -15.13 14.47
CA THR A 204 -9.69 -13.87 14.36
C THR A 204 -8.18 -14.08 14.39
N GLU A 205 -7.72 -15.30 14.68
CA GLU A 205 -6.30 -15.64 14.75
C GLU A 205 -5.73 -15.82 13.33
N PRO A 206 -4.66 -15.11 12.96
CA PRO A 206 -4.00 -15.32 11.67
C PRO A 206 -3.53 -16.76 11.51
N GLY A 207 -3.75 -17.33 10.34
CA GLY A 207 -3.43 -18.71 10.09
C GLY A 207 -3.60 -19.10 8.63
N PRO A 208 -3.51 -20.41 8.33
CA PRO A 208 -3.64 -20.89 6.97
C PRO A 208 -5.09 -20.83 6.44
N PHE A 209 -6.08 -20.84 7.34
CA PHE A 209 -7.51 -20.77 7.00
C PHE A 209 -7.99 -19.32 7.00
N PRO A 210 -9.09 -19.01 6.30
CA PRO A 210 -9.65 -17.66 6.33
C PRO A 210 -9.94 -17.17 7.74
N TRP A 211 -9.55 -15.93 8.03
CA TRP A 211 -9.73 -15.30 9.34
C TRP A 211 -10.17 -13.85 9.22
N ILE A 212 -10.77 -13.32 10.28
CA ILE A 212 -11.19 -11.93 10.37
C ILE A 212 -10.02 -11.07 10.83
N MET A 213 -9.62 -10.10 10.01
CA MET A 213 -8.70 -9.04 10.39
C MET A 213 -9.46 -7.81 10.87
N PHE A 214 -8.92 -7.14 11.90
CA PHE A 214 -9.54 -5.98 12.58
C PHE A 214 -10.99 -6.22 13.03
N PRO A 215 -11.24 -7.28 13.83
CA PRO A 215 -12.59 -7.59 14.31
C PRO A 215 -13.18 -6.43 15.10
N GLU A 216 -14.49 -6.27 15.02
CA GLU A 216 -15.24 -5.21 15.73
C GLU A 216 -14.82 -3.78 15.35
N THR A 217 -14.30 -3.61 14.14
CA THR A 217 -13.98 -2.28 13.58
C THR A 217 -14.65 -2.09 12.22
N SER A 218 -14.78 -0.83 11.80
CA SER A 218 -15.24 -0.49 10.45
C SER A 218 -14.31 -0.98 9.33
N GLN A 219 -13.13 -1.49 9.68
CA GLN A 219 -12.14 -2.04 8.77
C GLN A 219 -12.21 -3.56 8.66
N GLN A 220 -13.14 -4.19 9.37
CA GLN A 220 -13.23 -5.63 9.44
C GLN A 220 -13.31 -6.26 8.04
N HIS A 221 -12.44 -7.22 7.77
CA HIS A 221 -12.45 -7.96 6.51
C HIS A 221 -11.97 -9.39 6.70
N LEU A 222 -12.44 -10.29 5.83
CA LEU A 222 -12.01 -11.67 5.78
C LEU A 222 -10.73 -11.73 4.95
N MET A 223 -9.69 -12.27 5.56
CA MET A 223 -8.43 -12.60 4.93
C MET A 223 -8.54 -13.97 4.31
N VAL A 224 -8.26 -14.10 3.02
CA VAL A 224 -8.24 -15.39 2.31
C VAL A 224 -6.87 -15.54 1.68
N LEU A 225 -6.06 -16.47 2.20
CA LEU A 225 -4.76 -16.74 1.60
C LEU A 225 -4.92 -17.25 0.18
N VAL A 226 -4.05 -16.76 -0.71
CA VAL A 226 -3.97 -17.27 -2.08
C VAL A 226 -2.60 -17.85 -2.32
N THR A 227 -2.56 -18.90 -3.10
CA THR A 227 -1.34 -19.34 -3.74
C THR A 227 -1.07 -18.43 -4.91
N THR A 228 0.13 -17.87 -4.98
CA THR A 228 0.66 -17.53 -6.30
C THR A 228 0.76 -18.85 -7.07
N PRO A 229 0.38 -18.91 -8.36
CA PRO A 229 0.51 -20.14 -9.14
C PRO A 229 2.00 -20.48 -9.25
N ALA A 230 2.52 -21.25 -8.30
CA ALA A 230 3.82 -21.85 -8.36
C ALA A 230 3.63 -23.13 -9.18
N ASP A 231 3.98 -23.09 -10.47
CA ASP A 231 4.19 -24.22 -11.38
C ASP A 231 3.43 -25.51 -11.00
N ALA A 232 2.12 -25.40 -10.80
CA ALA A 232 1.26 -26.53 -10.46
C ALA A 232 0.67 -27.07 -11.76
N VAL A 233 1.54 -27.56 -12.63
CA VAL A 233 1.15 -28.57 -13.60
C VAL A 233 1.76 -29.86 -13.11
N ALA A 234 1.18 -30.40 -12.02
CA ALA A 234 1.37 -31.80 -11.71
C ALA A 234 0.79 -32.57 -12.90
N ILE A 235 1.67 -33.30 -13.58
CA ILE A 235 1.35 -34.17 -14.69
C ILE A 235 0.28 -35.14 -14.19
N ASP A 236 -0.78 -35.32 -15.00
CA ASP A 236 -2.04 -36.06 -14.79
C ASP A 236 -1.94 -37.45 -14.09
N GLU A 237 -0.73 -37.99 -13.89
CA GLU A 237 -0.51 -39.28 -13.24
C GLU A 237 -0.48 -39.20 -11.69
N ASP A 238 -0.11 -38.06 -11.08
CA ASP A 238 -0.14 -37.91 -9.61
C ASP A 238 -1.42 -37.20 -9.15
N LYS A 239 -2.48 -37.99 -8.97
CA LYS A 239 -3.78 -37.54 -8.48
C LYS A 239 -3.70 -36.83 -7.12
N ILE A 240 -2.80 -37.25 -6.24
CA ILE A 240 -2.64 -36.62 -4.92
C ILE A 240 -2.04 -35.23 -5.08
N ALA A 241 -0.95 -35.10 -5.85
CA ALA A 241 -0.34 -33.80 -6.12
C ALA A 241 -1.30 -32.87 -6.86
N ASN A 242 -2.07 -33.41 -7.80
CA ASN A 242 -3.11 -32.68 -8.51
C ASN A 242 -4.19 -32.16 -7.54
N ALA A 243 -4.78 -33.02 -6.70
CA ALA A 243 -5.75 -32.56 -5.69
C ALA A 243 -5.14 -31.52 -4.74
N MET A 244 -3.89 -31.73 -4.30
CA MET A 244 -3.20 -30.78 -3.42
C MET A 244 -2.96 -29.41 -4.07
N SER A 245 -2.95 -29.31 -5.40
CA SER A 245 -2.81 -28.02 -6.11
C SER A 245 -4.04 -27.11 -6.00
N ALA A 246 -5.19 -27.64 -5.58
CA ALA A 246 -6.46 -26.90 -5.53
C ALA A 246 -6.51 -25.81 -4.44
N GLY A 247 -5.51 -25.74 -3.55
CA GLY A 247 -5.48 -24.72 -2.50
C GLY A 247 -4.07 -24.47 -1.94
N PRO A 248 -3.94 -23.51 -1.00
CA PRO A 248 -2.70 -23.26 -0.29
C PRO A 248 -2.15 -24.50 0.39
N GLU A 249 -0.83 -24.71 0.29
CA GLU A 249 -0.13 -25.86 0.87
C GLU A 249 -0.54 -26.12 2.33
N PRO A 250 -0.62 -25.11 3.23
CA PRO A 250 -1.04 -25.36 4.61
C PRO A 250 -2.47 -25.89 4.78
N ILE A 251 -3.37 -25.61 3.83
CA ILE A 251 -4.73 -26.17 3.80
C ILE A 251 -4.68 -27.56 3.14
N ALA A 252 -4.08 -27.63 1.96
CA ALA A 252 -4.05 -28.84 1.13
C ALA A 252 -3.28 -29.99 1.78
N ALA A 253 -2.29 -29.73 2.62
CA ALA A 253 -1.52 -30.76 3.33
C ALA A 253 -2.37 -31.59 4.31
N GLU A 254 -3.38 -30.96 4.93
CA GLU A 254 -4.23 -31.56 5.97
C GLU A 254 -5.68 -31.78 5.52
N ALA A 255 -5.99 -31.47 4.25
CA ALA A 255 -7.31 -31.66 3.65
C ALA A 255 -7.61 -33.12 3.31
N THR A 256 -8.90 -33.46 3.30
CA THR A 256 -9.40 -34.70 2.70
C THR A 256 -9.19 -34.61 1.19
N LEU A 257 -8.61 -35.64 0.59
CA LEU A 257 -8.39 -35.70 -0.86
C LEU A 257 -9.37 -36.68 -1.48
N LEU A 258 -10.16 -36.20 -2.45
CA LEU A 258 -11.15 -37.00 -3.14
C LEU A 258 -10.86 -37.05 -4.65
N ASP A 259 -11.10 -38.22 -5.24
CA ASP A 259 -11.02 -38.47 -6.67
C ASP A 259 -12.40 -38.79 -7.24
N TYR A 260 -12.53 -38.57 -8.55
CA TYR A 260 -13.71 -39.00 -9.28
C TYR A 260 -13.62 -40.51 -9.55
N PRO A 261 -14.74 -41.26 -9.43
CA PRO A 261 -14.77 -42.64 -9.90
C PRO A 261 -14.57 -42.70 -11.42
N GLU A 262 -14.00 -43.80 -11.91
CA GLU A 262 -13.74 -44.01 -13.35
C GLU A 262 -15.02 -43.86 -14.20
N GLU A 263 -16.14 -44.34 -13.68
CA GLU A 263 -17.46 -44.19 -14.29
C GLU A 263 -18.17 -42.93 -13.76
N TRP A 264 -17.79 -41.76 -14.27
CA TRP A 264 -18.43 -40.48 -13.92
C TRP A 264 -19.38 -39.99 -15.02
N PRO A 265 -20.64 -39.63 -14.71
CA PRO A 265 -21.63 -39.18 -15.71
C PRO A 265 -21.42 -37.74 -16.23
N GLY A 266 -20.39 -37.02 -15.77
CA GLY A 266 -20.07 -35.65 -16.20
C GLY A 266 -20.47 -34.58 -15.18
N ASN A 267 -20.09 -33.31 -15.45
CA ASN A 267 -20.17 -32.21 -14.48
C ASN A 267 -21.58 -31.69 -14.17
N TRP A 268 -22.58 -32.11 -14.94
CA TRP A 268 -23.97 -31.69 -14.78
C TRP A 268 -24.91 -32.89 -14.96
N PRO A 269 -24.80 -33.91 -14.11
CA PRO A 269 -25.54 -35.13 -14.34
C PRO A 269 -27.02 -34.90 -14.03
N GLU A 270 -27.89 -35.32 -14.95
CA GLU A 270 -29.34 -35.38 -14.72
C GLU A 270 -29.71 -36.50 -13.73
N ALA A 271 -28.77 -37.41 -13.48
CA ALA A 271 -28.84 -38.47 -12.49
C ALA A 271 -27.97 -38.14 -11.27
N VAL A 272 -28.18 -38.85 -10.16
CA VAL A 272 -27.36 -38.71 -8.95
C VAL A 272 -25.92 -39.07 -9.28
N ALA A 273 -25.01 -38.14 -9.01
CA ALA A 273 -23.58 -38.37 -9.15
C ALA A 273 -23.13 -39.54 -8.24
N PRO A 274 -22.23 -40.41 -8.71
CA PRO A 274 -21.66 -41.45 -7.88
C PRO A 274 -20.84 -40.85 -6.73
N GLU A 275 -20.62 -41.64 -5.68
CA GLU A 275 -19.80 -41.23 -4.54
C GLU A 275 -18.33 -41.03 -4.97
N LEU A 276 -17.70 -39.97 -4.46
CA LEU A 276 -16.29 -39.71 -4.70
C LEU A 276 -15.41 -40.71 -3.95
N LEU A 277 -14.26 -41.03 -4.52
CA LEU A 277 -13.30 -41.96 -3.94
C LEU A 277 -12.35 -41.21 -3.01
N GLU A 278 -12.26 -41.63 -1.74
CA GLU A 278 -11.28 -41.04 -0.82
C GLU A 278 -9.86 -41.53 -1.14
N LEU A 279 -8.98 -40.61 -1.52
CA LEU A 279 -7.55 -40.86 -1.69
C LEU A 279 -6.79 -40.71 -0.36
N ARG A 280 -7.22 -39.76 0.49
CA ARG A 280 -6.63 -39.47 1.79
C ARG A 280 -7.66 -38.82 2.73
N ALA A 281 -7.78 -39.33 3.96
CA ALA A 281 -8.54 -38.67 5.01
C ALA A 281 -7.87 -37.35 5.45
N GLY A 282 -8.68 -36.30 5.66
CA GLY A 282 -8.23 -35.02 6.18
C GLY A 282 -8.48 -34.82 7.66
N SER A 283 -7.83 -33.82 8.24
CA SER A 283 -7.93 -33.44 9.66
C SER A 283 -8.49 -32.03 9.87
N ASN A 284 -8.54 -31.20 8.82
CA ASN A 284 -8.86 -29.78 8.92
C ASN A 284 -10.26 -29.37 8.41
N GLY A 285 -11.09 -30.33 7.98
CA GLY A 285 -12.44 -30.09 7.46
C GLY A 285 -12.50 -29.56 6.02
N TRP A 286 -11.36 -29.33 5.36
CA TRP A 286 -11.31 -29.00 3.94
C TRP A 286 -11.26 -30.25 3.09
N THR A 287 -11.77 -30.12 1.86
CA THR A 287 -11.74 -31.17 0.85
C THR A 287 -11.13 -30.61 -0.42
N CYS A 288 -10.08 -31.26 -0.91
CA CYS A 288 -9.47 -30.98 -2.20
C CYS A 288 -9.82 -32.13 -3.16
N ILE A 289 -10.21 -31.79 -4.37
CA ILE A 289 -10.70 -32.75 -5.37
C ILE A 289 -9.73 -32.74 -6.55
N VAL A 290 -9.40 -33.93 -7.06
CA VAL A 290 -8.58 -34.08 -8.27
C VAL A 290 -9.26 -33.34 -9.44
N ASP A 291 -8.51 -32.58 -10.20
CA ASP A 291 -8.93 -31.99 -11.47
C ASP A 291 -9.29 -33.07 -12.49
N ARG A 292 -10.22 -32.76 -13.38
CA ARG A 292 -10.69 -33.70 -14.40
C ARG A 292 -9.89 -33.48 -15.70
N PRO A 293 -9.12 -34.47 -16.19
CA PRO A 293 -8.32 -34.30 -17.40
C PRO A 293 -9.15 -34.14 -18.69
N ASP A 294 -10.45 -34.45 -18.65
CA ASP A 294 -11.36 -34.41 -19.80
C ASP A 294 -12.34 -33.23 -19.78
N THR A 295 -11.99 -32.13 -19.10
CA THR A 295 -12.61 -30.82 -19.29
C THR A 295 -11.62 -29.86 -19.96
N PRO A 296 -11.93 -29.33 -21.16
CA PRO A 296 -11.08 -28.33 -21.82
C PRO A 296 -11.04 -27.01 -21.05
#